data_AF-A0A074LTJ2-F1
#
_entry.id   AF-A0A074LTJ2-F1
#
_cell.length_a   1.000
_cell.length_b   1.000
_cell.length_c   1.000
_cell.angle_alpha   90.00
_cell.angle_beta   90.00
_cell.angle_gamma   90.00
#
_symmetry.space_group_name_H-M   'P 1'
#
loop_
_entity.id
_entity.type
_entity.pdbx_description
1 polymer ?
#
loop_
_entity_poly.entity_id
_entity_poly.type
_entity_poly.pdbx_seq_one_letter_code
_entity_poly.pdbx_strand_id
1 'polypeptide(L)'
;MHHANLLEQYHRIRALTPDVDTWLESPIGSDLWVDGLNVFLTVEPEDFEAALQAFPADTPLNLETLHNFCLQEAKTGEFELYRALAVGMTWLSLQPETNGQFFNRPVQVTNHSTALLLSPSYRAIWAHAYNRGYELVIDVDTKRQTIFRPEHGRIYQKSTWHQSGQSTVRYPYMHYFHEMSHLCLFGDLYARVLGGEAEDASAYVHMEAVITALEENVIAEIRQVGYELNVIEDSLGAFDQYPEAGEFRMKIHRGEVEGLTPHEIIVYLRRSFQLGEGDSKLPENAVKDRILRNHQLPEEQLRLLDTHYCKLVNNLQLHAFWALKASERNRIPGYREVVDLLPRSLQCLHTFEACLHPETPLSRLLSFDTLQPPNPAVRAQSKLANAWKELLYRIAEIRGYLEQQGEQTASTVQDQLLQLAQRVVDHSQLDLDSRDQETRLNELRDELHRCIASIENRPELQEMISHPFGYLLEPR
;
A
#
# COMPACT_ATOMS: atom_id res chain seq x y z
N MET A 1 -25.97 -11.21 -10.72
CA MET A 1 -25.86 -10.14 -11.74
C MET A 1 -26.37 -10.71 -13.06
N HIS A 2 -27.28 -10.03 -13.77
CA HIS A 2 -27.88 -10.57 -15.00
C HIS A 2 -26.95 -10.34 -16.21
N HIS A 3 -26.78 -11.34 -17.08
CA HIS A 3 -25.96 -11.26 -18.31
C HIS A 3 -26.29 -10.01 -19.16
N ALA A 4 -27.57 -9.61 -19.20
CA ALA A 4 -28.01 -8.41 -19.89
C ALA A 4 -27.31 -7.13 -19.38
N ASN A 5 -27.07 -7.00 -18.08
CA ASN A 5 -26.41 -5.84 -17.50
C ASN A 5 -24.92 -5.79 -17.88
N LEU A 6 -24.26 -6.96 -17.97
CA LEU A 6 -22.87 -7.05 -18.43
C LEU A 6 -22.76 -6.67 -19.90
N LEU A 7 -23.67 -7.16 -20.74
CA LEU A 7 -23.68 -6.84 -22.16
C LEU A 7 -23.96 -5.35 -22.42
N GLU A 8 -24.93 -4.77 -21.71
CA GLU A 8 -25.21 -3.33 -21.77
C GLU A 8 -23.97 -2.50 -21.38
N GLN A 9 -23.33 -2.87 -20.27
CA GLN A 9 -22.12 -2.19 -19.81
C GLN A 9 -20.94 -2.37 -20.77
N TYR A 10 -20.78 -3.55 -21.36
CA TYR A 10 -19.76 -3.83 -22.37
C TYR A 10 -19.91 -2.88 -23.57
N HIS A 11 -21.12 -2.77 -24.12
CA HIS A 11 -21.40 -1.85 -25.23
C HIS A 11 -21.15 -0.39 -24.84
N ARG A 12 -21.48 0.00 -23.61
CA ARG A 12 -21.20 1.35 -23.10
C ARG A 12 -19.71 1.64 -23.05
N ILE A 13 -18.89 0.70 -22.58
CA ILE A 13 -17.42 0.86 -22.52
C ILE A 13 -16.84 0.91 -23.93
N ARG A 14 -17.24 -0.03 -24.81
CA ARG A 14 -16.76 -0.08 -26.20
C ARG A 14 -17.14 1.17 -27.00
N ALA A 15 -18.26 1.83 -26.69
CA ALA A 15 -18.62 3.10 -27.32
C ALA A 15 -17.64 4.25 -26.99
N LEU A 16 -16.81 4.12 -25.96
CA LEU A 16 -15.80 5.12 -25.57
C LEU A 16 -14.45 4.91 -26.28
N THR A 17 -14.15 3.70 -26.77
CA THR A 17 -12.83 3.37 -27.35
C THR A 17 -12.47 4.02 -28.69
N PRO A 18 -13.41 4.48 -29.55
CA PRO A 18 -13.05 5.12 -30.81
C PRO A 18 -12.37 6.50 -30.64
N ASP A 19 -12.55 7.14 -29.50
CA ASP A 19 -11.95 8.45 -29.18
C ASP A 19 -11.04 8.31 -27.96
N VAL A 20 -9.73 8.36 -28.22
CA VAL A 20 -8.69 8.23 -27.20
C VAL A 20 -8.79 9.34 -26.15
N ASP A 21 -9.12 10.57 -26.53
CA ASP A 21 -9.22 11.67 -25.56
C ASP A 21 -10.40 11.43 -24.61
N THR A 22 -11.56 11.04 -25.16
CA THR A 22 -12.74 10.66 -24.36
C THR A 22 -12.46 9.43 -23.48
N TRP A 23 -11.72 8.43 -23.97
CA TRP A 23 -11.30 7.27 -23.17
C TRP A 23 -10.48 7.70 -21.96
N LEU A 24 -9.42 8.48 -22.20
CA LEU A 24 -8.49 8.95 -21.18
C LEU A 24 -9.15 9.84 -20.13
N GLU A 25 -10.13 10.66 -20.52
CA GLU A 25 -10.88 11.52 -19.60
C GLU A 25 -11.95 10.76 -18.79
N SER A 26 -12.34 9.57 -19.24
CA SER A 26 -13.33 8.76 -18.55
C SER A 26 -12.74 8.04 -17.32
N PRO A 27 -13.52 7.86 -16.23
CA PRO A 27 -13.10 7.05 -15.09
C PRO A 27 -12.74 5.60 -15.43
N ILE A 28 -13.36 5.08 -16.48
CA ILE A 28 -13.14 3.71 -16.94
C ILE A 28 -11.81 3.62 -17.70
N GLY A 29 -11.52 4.54 -18.62
CA GLY A 29 -10.30 4.45 -19.44
C GLY A 29 -9.00 4.77 -18.71
N SER A 30 -9.05 5.41 -17.53
CA SER A 30 -7.87 5.51 -16.68
C SER A 30 -7.57 4.20 -15.94
N ASP A 31 -8.59 3.48 -15.46
CA ASP A 31 -8.45 2.14 -14.87
C ASP A 31 -8.04 1.13 -15.95
N LEU A 32 -8.78 1.14 -17.04
CA LEU A 32 -8.57 0.37 -18.25
C LEU A 32 -7.62 1.14 -19.18
N TRP A 33 -6.35 1.27 -18.80
CA TRP A 33 -5.36 1.98 -19.62
C TRP A 33 -5.07 1.21 -20.93
N VAL A 34 -3.85 1.27 -21.47
CA VAL A 34 -3.46 0.65 -22.74
C VAL A 34 -3.98 -0.79 -22.90
N ASP A 35 -3.83 -1.64 -21.88
CA ASP A 35 -4.33 -3.02 -21.93
C ASP A 35 -5.85 -3.10 -22.11
N GLY A 36 -6.58 -2.28 -21.35
CA GLY A 36 -8.03 -2.21 -21.45
C GLY A 36 -8.49 -1.67 -22.81
N LEU A 37 -7.86 -0.62 -23.31
CA LEU A 37 -8.15 -0.08 -24.63
C LEU A 37 -7.95 -1.16 -25.71
N ASN A 38 -6.84 -1.90 -25.65
CA ASN A 38 -6.55 -2.98 -26.60
C ASN A 38 -7.58 -4.10 -26.54
N VAL A 39 -7.99 -4.51 -25.32
CA VAL A 39 -9.06 -5.50 -25.11
C VAL A 39 -10.37 -5.04 -25.76
N PHE A 40 -10.83 -3.82 -25.44
CA PHE A 40 -12.13 -3.33 -25.91
C PHE A 40 -12.13 -2.83 -27.36
N LEU A 41 -10.97 -2.68 -28.01
CA LEU A 41 -10.86 -2.51 -29.46
C LEU A 41 -10.91 -3.85 -30.20
N THR A 42 -10.28 -4.88 -29.64
CA THR A 42 -10.06 -6.18 -30.31
C THR A 42 -11.25 -7.14 -30.17
N VAL A 43 -11.88 -7.18 -29.00
CA VAL A 43 -13.00 -8.10 -28.74
C VAL A 43 -14.26 -7.52 -29.39
N GLU A 44 -14.92 -8.28 -30.26
CA GLU A 44 -16.23 -7.89 -30.82
C GLU A 44 -17.38 -8.31 -29.87
N PRO A 45 -18.57 -7.72 -29.97
CA PRO A 45 -19.72 -8.10 -29.14
C PRO A 45 -20.03 -9.61 -29.16
N GLU A 46 -19.93 -10.25 -30.31
CA GLU A 46 -20.18 -11.68 -30.46
C GLU A 46 -19.14 -12.53 -29.71
N ASP A 47 -17.87 -12.08 -29.69
CA ASP A 47 -16.79 -12.74 -28.97
C ASP A 47 -16.97 -12.62 -27.45
N PHE A 48 -17.42 -11.44 -27.00
CA PHE A 48 -17.77 -11.18 -25.61
C PHE A 48 -18.95 -12.04 -25.15
N GLU A 49 -20.02 -12.11 -25.94
CA GLU A 49 -21.16 -12.99 -25.65
C GLU A 49 -20.75 -14.46 -25.59
N ALA A 50 -19.92 -14.90 -26.53
CA ALA A 50 -19.40 -16.26 -26.51
C ALA A 50 -18.50 -16.52 -25.28
N ALA A 51 -17.77 -15.51 -24.79
CA ALA A 51 -16.95 -15.63 -23.58
C ALA A 51 -17.82 -15.70 -22.32
N LEU A 52 -18.88 -14.90 -22.25
CA LEU A 52 -19.90 -14.99 -21.20
C LEU A 52 -20.59 -16.35 -21.17
N GLN A 53 -20.82 -16.97 -22.34
CA GLN A 53 -21.38 -18.32 -22.42
C GLN A 53 -20.37 -19.41 -22.02
N ALA A 54 -19.08 -19.19 -22.29
CA ALA A 54 -18.01 -20.08 -21.86
C ALA A 54 -17.73 -19.99 -20.35
N PHE A 55 -18.04 -18.85 -19.72
CA PHE A 55 -17.97 -18.71 -18.27
C PHE A 55 -18.94 -19.68 -17.59
N PRO A 56 -18.50 -20.52 -16.63
CA PRO A 56 -19.34 -21.60 -16.13
C PRO A 56 -20.63 -21.07 -15.47
N ALA A 57 -21.79 -21.49 -15.98
CA ALA A 57 -23.10 -20.94 -15.62
C ALA A 57 -23.44 -21.04 -14.12
N ASP A 58 -22.91 -22.04 -13.42
CA ASP A 58 -23.12 -22.25 -11.98
C ASP A 58 -22.06 -21.57 -11.09
N THR A 59 -21.07 -20.92 -11.69
CA THR A 59 -19.97 -20.27 -10.97
C THR A 59 -20.30 -18.81 -10.66
N PRO A 60 -20.18 -18.34 -9.40
CA PRO A 60 -20.42 -16.94 -9.08
C PRO A 60 -19.39 -16.05 -9.78
N LEU A 61 -19.85 -14.94 -10.37
CA LEU A 61 -18.96 -13.89 -10.89
C LEU A 61 -18.35 -13.12 -9.72
N ASN A 62 -17.09 -13.43 -9.41
CA ASN A 62 -16.26 -12.74 -8.43
C ASN A 62 -14.79 -12.73 -8.90
N LEU A 63 -13.94 -11.98 -8.21
CA LEU A 63 -12.54 -11.83 -8.62
C LEU A 63 -11.76 -13.15 -8.71
N GLU A 64 -12.03 -14.12 -7.83
CA GLU A 64 -11.31 -15.40 -7.83
C GLU A 64 -11.68 -16.24 -9.04
N THR A 65 -12.98 -16.33 -9.35
CA THR A 65 -13.48 -17.10 -10.48
C THR A 65 -13.12 -16.44 -11.81
N LEU A 66 -13.15 -15.11 -11.88
CA LEU A 66 -12.69 -14.35 -13.04
C LEU A 66 -11.19 -14.51 -13.29
N HIS A 67 -10.37 -14.51 -12.24
CA HIS A 67 -8.94 -14.80 -12.36
C HIS A 67 -8.68 -16.21 -12.90
N ASN A 68 -9.35 -17.21 -12.33
CA ASN A 68 -9.22 -18.60 -12.80
C ASN A 68 -9.66 -18.74 -14.27
N PHE A 69 -10.68 -18.00 -14.68
CA PHE A 69 -11.11 -17.95 -16.09
C PHE A 69 -10.02 -17.34 -16.98
N CYS A 70 -9.41 -16.21 -16.58
CA CYS A 70 -8.27 -15.63 -17.30
C CYS A 70 -7.09 -16.60 -17.43
N LEU A 71 -6.76 -17.32 -16.35
CA LEU A 71 -5.70 -18.35 -16.36
C LEU A 71 -6.00 -19.52 -17.28
N GLN A 72 -7.27 -19.89 -17.44
CA GLN A 72 -7.68 -20.97 -18.34
C GLN A 72 -7.61 -20.51 -19.79
N GLU A 73 -8.18 -19.35 -20.11
CA GLU A 73 -8.21 -18.81 -21.46
C GLU A 73 -6.81 -18.45 -21.99
N ALA A 74 -5.92 -17.95 -21.12
CA ALA A 74 -4.52 -17.68 -21.47
C ALA A 74 -3.75 -18.90 -21.96
N LYS A 75 -4.14 -20.12 -21.56
CA LYS A 75 -3.53 -21.36 -22.07
C LYS A 75 -3.91 -21.67 -23.51
N THR A 76 -5.03 -21.11 -23.98
CA THR A 76 -5.51 -21.27 -25.34
C THR A 76 -4.81 -20.28 -26.28
N GLY A 77 -4.73 -19.01 -25.87
CA GLY A 77 -4.09 -17.98 -26.66
C GLY A 77 -4.32 -16.57 -26.10
N GLU A 78 -3.65 -15.60 -26.70
CA GLU A 78 -3.76 -14.18 -26.31
C GLU A 78 -5.17 -13.63 -26.56
N PHE A 79 -5.79 -13.99 -27.68
CA PHE A 79 -7.14 -13.51 -28.00
C PHE A 79 -8.18 -14.05 -27.00
N GLU A 80 -8.06 -15.32 -26.61
CA GLU A 80 -8.89 -15.93 -25.58
C GLU A 80 -8.71 -15.24 -24.22
N LEU A 81 -7.46 -14.92 -23.84
CA LEU A 81 -7.19 -14.09 -22.66
C LEU A 81 -7.90 -12.73 -22.77
N TYR A 82 -7.84 -12.06 -23.92
CA TYR A 82 -8.49 -10.76 -24.10
C TYR A 82 -10.01 -10.86 -23.95
N ARG A 83 -10.62 -11.95 -24.43
CA ARG A 83 -12.05 -12.23 -24.23
C ARG A 83 -12.39 -12.43 -22.74
N ALA A 84 -11.56 -13.14 -21.99
CA ALA A 84 -11.72 -13.29 -20.54
C ALA A 84 -11.55 -11.96 -19.79
N LEU A 85 -10.53 -11.18 -20.15
CA LEU A 85 -10.27 -9.86 -19.59
C LEU A 85 -11.44 -8.90 -19.86
N ALA A 86 -12.04 -8.93 -21.06
CA ALA A 86 -13.22 -8.13 -21.37
C ALA A 86 -14.37 -8.41 -20.39
N VAL A 87 -14.67 -9.70 -20.13
CA VAL A 87 -15.68 -10.11 -19.14
C VAL A 87 -15.34 -9.59 -17.74
N GLY A 88 -14.10 -9.79 -17.29
CA GLY A 88 -13.65 -9.37 -15.96
C GLY A 88 -13.66 -7.85 -15.76
N MET A 89 -13.13 -7.10 -16.73
CA MET A 89 -13.07 -5.63 -16.71
C MET A 89 -14.46 -5.02 -16.78
N THR A 90 -15.35 -5.55 -17.62
CA THR A 90 -16.76 -5.13 -17.64
C THR A 90 -17.43 -5.38 -16.30
N TRP A 91 -17.24 -6.56 -15.71
CA TRP A 91 -17.79 -6.87 -14.38
C TRP A 91 -17.26 -5.92 -13.29
N LEU A 92 -15.95 -5.64 -13.30
CA LEU A 92 -15.32 -4.72 -12.34
C LEU A 92 -15.81 -3.28 -12.47
N SER A 93 -16.10 -2.83 -13.69
CA SER A 93 -16.66 -1.48 -13.91
C SER A 93 -18.05 -1.28 -13.29
N LEU A 94 -18.75 -2.37 -12.94
CA LEU A 94 -20.03 -2.35 -12.24
C LEU A 94 -19.88 -2.40 -10.71
N GLN A 95 -18.66 -2.54 -10.19
CA GLN A 95 -18.36 -2.61 -8.74
C GLN A 95 -17.77 -1.27 -8.27
N PRO A 96 -18.56 -0.26 -7.87
CA PRO A 96 -18.02 1.01 -7.39
C PRO A 96 -17.12 0.88 -6.14
N GLU A 97 -17.16 -0.25 -5.43
CA GLU A 97 -16.27 -0.59 -4.33
C GLU A 97 -14.83 -0.91 -4.73
N THR A 98 -14.59 -1.28 -5.98
CA THR A 98 -13.24 -1.63 -6.45
C THR A 98 -12.42 -0.39 -6.74
N ASN A 99 -13.04 0.69 -7.19
CA ASN A 99 -12.36 1.90 -7.63
C ASN A 99 -12.46 3.07 -6.63
N GLY A 100 -11.31 3.66 -6.28
CA GLY A 100 -11.22 4.99 -5.66
C GLY A 100 -11.65 5.12 -4.20
N GLN A 101 -12.17 4.07 -3.55
CA GLN A 101 -12.66 4.15 -2.16
C GLN A 101 -11.55 4.27 -1.10
N PHE A 102 -10.29 4.14 -1.51
CA PHE A 102 -9.11 4.18 -0.65
C PHE A 102 -8.53 5.57 -0.49
N PHE A 103 -9.17 6.60 -1.04
CA PHE A 103 -8.62 7.94 -1.08
C PHE A 103 -9.58 8.95 -0.45
N ASN A 104 -9.02 10.03 0.12
CA ASN A 104 -9.79 11.16 0.65
C ASN A 104 -10.46 12.02 -0.44
N ARG A 105 -10.14 11.77 -1.72
CA ARG A 105 -10.65 12.49 -2.89
C ARG A 105 -10.91 11.50 -4.02
N PRO A 106 -11.65 11.89 -5.08
CA PRO A 106 -11.78 11.04 -6.26
C PRO A 106 -10.42 10.74 -6.90
N VAL A 107 -10.10 9.44 -7.01
CA VAL A 107 -8.85 8.94 -7.61
C VAL A 107 -9.18 7.79 -8.55
N GLN A 108 -8.47 7.76 -9.68
CA GLN A 108 -8.44 6.65 -10.62
C GLN A 108 -7.10 5.92 -10.47
N VAL A 109 -7.15 4.65 -10.10
CA VAL A 109 -5.94 3.82 -10.02
C VAL A 109 -5.68 3.23 -11.40
N THR A 110 -4.53 3.50 -12.00
CA THR A 110 -4.25 3.11 -13.40
C THR A 110 -3.92 1.63 -13.51
N ASN A 111 -4.49 0.89 -14.47
CA ASN A 111 -4.35 -0.58 -14.60
C ASN A 111 -4.91 -1.40 -13.43
N HIS A 112 -5.82 -0.82 -12.64
CA HIS A 112 -6.33 -1.45 -11.42
C HIS A 112 -7.06 -2.77 -11.71
N SER A 113 -7.96 -2.76 -12.68
CA SER A 113 -8.75 -3.92 -13.09
C SER A 113 -7.88 -5.04 -13.64
N THR A 114 -6.88 -4.72 -14.47
CA THR A 114 -5.91 -5.71 -14.97
C THR A 114 -5.16 -6.36 -13.82
N ALA A 115 -4.64 -5.56 -12.89
CA ALA A 115 -3.91 -6.06 -11.73
C ALA A 115 -4.79 -6.91 -10.79
N LEU A 116 -6.04 -6.51 -10.54
CA LEU A 116 -7.00 -7.28 -9.74
C LEU A 116 -7.35 -8.65 -10.36
N LEU A 117 -7.44 -8.70 -11.69
CA LEU A 117 -7.77 -9.93 -12.42
C LEU A 117 -6.59 -10.88 -12.56
N LEU A 118 -5.36 -10.36 -12.65
CA LEU A 118 -4.19 -11.14 -13.02
C LEU A 118 -3.21 -11.42 -11.87
N SER A 119 -3.20 -10.61 -10.81
CA SER A 119 -2.32 -10.81 -9.65
C SER A 119 -3.10 -11.15 -8.36
N PRO A 120 -3.02 -12.42 -7.91
CA PRO A 120 -3.49 -12.80 -6.59
C PRO A 120 -2.90 -11.97 -5.45
N SER A 121 -1.61 -11.62 -5.53
CA SER A 121 -0.94 -10.81 -4.51
C SER A 121 -1.51 -9.40 -4.43
N TYR A 122 -1.71 -8.75 -5.58
CA TYR A 122 -2.35 -7.43 -5.65
C TYR A 122 -3.77 -7.45 -5.08
N ARG A 123 -4.56 -8.43 -5.52
CA ARG A 123 -5.93 -8.63 -5.05
C ARG A 123 -6.02 -8.83 -3.54
N ALA A 124 -5.08 -9.57 -2.96
CA ALA A 124 -5.03 -9.80 -1.52
C ALA A 124 -4.86 -8.49 -0.75
N ILE A 125 -3.83 -7.71 -1.08
CA ILE A 125 -3.59 -6.41 -0.43
C ILE A 125 -4.79 -5.48 -0.59
N TRP A 126 -5.37 -5.40 -1.78
CA TRP A 126 -6.55 -4.58 -2.04
C TRP A 126 -7.75 -4.98 -1.13
N ALA A 127 -8.09 -6.26 -1.05
CA ALA A 127 -9.24 -6.71 -0.26
C ALA A 127 -9.01 -6.49 1.25
N HIS A 128 -7.79 -6.71 1.73
CA HIS A 128 -7.44 -6.46 3.13
C HIS A 128 -7.46 -4.99 3.47
N ALA A 129 -6.86 -4.15 2.63
CA ALA A 129 -6.93 -2.70 2.79
C ALA A 129 -8.38 -2.20 2.80
N TYR A 130 -9.24 -2.80 1.97
CA TYR A 130 -10.65 -2.42 1.89
C TYR A 130 -11.35 -2.68 3.21
N ASN A 131 -11.30 -3.93 3.68
CA ASN A 131 -12.00 -4.35 4.89
C ASN A 131 -11.42 -3.70 6.14
N ARG A 132 -10.12 -3.40 6.17
CA ARG A 132 -9.46 -2.67 7.27
C ARG A 132 -9.71 -1.17 7.27
N GLY A 133 -10.43 -0.63 6.29
CA GLY A 133 -10.71 0.80 6.27
C GLY A 133 -9.46 1.67 6.09
N TYR A 134 -8.39 1.14 5.48
CA TYR A 134 -7.18 1.91 5.20
C TYR A 134 -7.40 2.89 4.05
N GLU A 135 -6.67 4.01 4.11
CA GLU A 135 -6.80 5.13 3.18
C GLU A 135 -5.44 5.77 2.87
N LEU A 136 -5.22 6.13 1.60
CA LEU A 136 -4.21 7.11 1.20
C LEU A 136 -4.85 8.49 1.20
N VAL A 137 -4.13 9.46 1.73
CA VAL A 137 -4.62 10.84 1.79
C VAL A 137 -3.75 11.66 0.85
N ILE A 138 -4.37 12.19 -0.21
CA ILE A 138 -3.70 13.01 -1.21
C ILE A 138 -3.92 14.48 -0.87
N ASP A 139 -2.83 15.22 -0.73
CA ASP A 139 -2.82 16.68 -0.62
C ASP A 139 -2.48 17.31 -1.97
N VAL A 140 -3.41 18.15 -2.46
CA VAL A 140 -3.23 18.98 -3.65
C VAL A 140 -3.06 20.47 -3.30
N ASP A 141 -3.43 20.88 -2.09
CA ASP A 141 -3.67 22.27 -1.74
C ASP A 141 -2.45 22.89 -1.07
N THR A 142 -1.81 22.15 -0.16
CA THR A 142 -0.77 22.73 0.71
C THR A 142 0.64 22.66 0.13
N LYS A 143 0.83 21.94 -1.00
CA LYS A 143 2.12 21.70 -1.70
C LYS A 143 3.23 21.12 -0.81
N ARG A 144 2.89 20.60 0.38
CA ARG A 144 3.82 19.99 1.32
C ARG A 144 4.41 18.71 0.72
N GLN A 145 5.56 18.27 1.25
CA GLN A 145 6.18 17.02 0.80
C GLN A 145 5.32 15.82 1.21
N THR A 146 5.46 14.70 0.49
CA THR A 146 4.88 13.41 0.90
C THR A 146 5.41 13.02 2.27
N ILE A 147 4.52 12.53 3.14
CA ILE A 147 4.83 12.14 4.50
C ILE A 147 4.34 10.70 4.73
N PHE A 148 5.28 9.83 5.09
CA PHE A 148 4.98 8.47 5.45
C PHE A 148 4.59 8.39 6.94
N ARG A 149 3.30 8.16 7.24
CA ARG A 149 2.76 7.97 8.62
C ARG A 149 1.85 6.74 8.75
N PRO A 150 2.31 5.56 8.33
CA PRO A 150 1.48 4.34 8.34
C PRO A 150 0.93 3.97 9.72
N GLU A 151 1.55 4.45 10.81
CA GLU A 151 1.02 4.31 12.16
C GLU A 151 -0.40 4.85 12.29
N HIS A 152 -0.76 5.93 11.60
CA HIS A 152 -2.10 6.52 11.62
C HIS A 152 -3.14 5.69 10.83
N GLY A 153 -2.74 4.54 10.26
CA GLY A 153 -3.57 3.79 9.32
C GLY A 153 -3.75 4.50 7.98
N ARG A 154 -2.91 5.51 7.72
CA ARG A 154 -2.98 6.41 6.58
C ARG A 154 -1.59 6.74 6.07
N ILE A 155 -1.47 6.97 4.77
CA ILE A 155 -0.23 7.49 4.18
C ILE A 155 -0.57 8.79 3.46
N TYR A 156 0.19 9.83 3.76
CA TYR A 156 -0.07 11.19 3.34
C TYR A 156 0.82 11.52 2.16
N GLN A 157 0.24 11.72 0.98
CA GLN A 157 1.00 11.90 -0.24
C GLN A 157 0.74 13.24 -0.90
N LYS A 158 1.82 13.83 -1.41
CA LYS A 158 1.73 14.97 -2.30
C LYS A 158 1.18 14.51 -3.64
N SER A 159 0.26 15.27 -4.19
CA SER A 159 -0.24 15.02 -5.53
C SER A 159 0.73 15.48 -6.61
N THR A 160 1.81 14.72 -6.84
CA THR A 160 2.69 14.95 -8.00
C THR A 160 2.05 14.53 -9.32
N TRP A 161 0.97 13.74 -9.24
CA TRP A 161 0.25 13.15 -10.37
C TRP A 161 -1.01 13.92 -10.77
N HIS A 162 -1.28 15.06 -10.11
CA HIS A 162 -2.45 15.88 -10.39
C HIS A 162 -2.07 17.12 -11.19
N GLN A 163 -2.69 17.27 -12.35
CA GLN A 163 -2.60 18.50 -13.14
C GLN A 163 -3.70 19.47 -12.70
N SER A 164 -3.32 20.75 -12.55
CA SER A 164 -4.26 21.81 -12.17
C SER A 164 -5.46 21.86 -13.14
N GLY A 165 -6.68 21.77 -12.61
CA GLY A 165 -7.92 21.81 -13.38
C GLY A 165 -8.58 20.44 -13.63
N GLN A 166 -7.92 19.33 -13.26
CA GLN A 166 -8.53 18.01 -13.32
C GLN A 166 -9.47 17.77 -12.12
N SER A 167 -10.59 17.08 -12.32
CA SER A 167 -11.51 16.71 -11.24
C SER A 167 -11.10 15.45 -10.48
N THR A 168 -10.17 14.66 -11.05
CA THR A 168 -9.74 13.36 -10.53
C THR A 168 -8.21 13.24 -10.59
N VAL A 169 -7.60 12.54 -9.64
CA VAL A 169 -6.16 12.24 -9.64
C VAL A 169 -5.93 10.87 -10.28
N ARG A 170 -4.97 10.75 -11.20
CA ARG A 170 -4.50 9.44 -11.68
C ARG A 170 -3.39 8.94 -10.77
N TYR A 171 -3.48 7.70 -10.31
CA TYR A 171 -2.57 7.16 -9.32
C TYR A 171 -2.06 5.78 -9.75
N PRO A 172 -0.73 5.58 -9.89
CA PRO A 172 -0.19 4.30 -10.37
C PRO A 172 -0.59 3.12 -9.49
N TYR A 173 -1.04 2.00 -10.08
CA TYR A 173 -1.45 0.85 -9.28
C TYR A 173 -0.31 0.26 -8.44
N MET A 174 0.93 0.24 -8.95
CA MET A 174 2.07 -0.29 -8.20
C MET A 174 2.39 0.59 -7.00
N HIS A 175 2.30 1.92 -7.14
CA HIS A 175 2.42 2.82 -6.00
C HIS A 175 1.26 2.63 -5.01
N TYR A 176 0.06 2.29 -5.47
CA TYR A 176 -1.06 1.99 -4.57
C TYR A 176 -0.79 0.71 -3.78
N PHE A 177 -0.32 -0.32 -4.48
CA PHE A 177 0.02 -1.61 -3.90
C PHE A 177 1.12 -1.47 -2.86
N HIS A 178 2.19 -0.75 -3.19
CA HIS A 178 3.32 -0.47 -2.30
C HIS A 178 2.85 0.11 -0.97
N GLU A 179 2.15 1.24 -1.04
CA GLU A 179 1.73 2.00 0.15
C GLU A 179 0.68 1.22 0.97
N MET A 180 -0.25 0.54 0.31
CA MET A 180 -1.23 -0.30 1.00
C MET A 180 -0.59 -1.53 1.66
N SER A 181 0.50 -2.05 1.10
CA SER A 181 1.25 -3.16 1.69
C SER A 181 1.90 -2.76 3.01
N HIS A 182 2.43 -1.54 3.13
CA HIS A 182 2.93 -1.01 4.40
C HIS A 182 1.86 -1.08 5.50
N LEU A 183 0.66 -0.58 5.21
CA LEU A 183 -0.46 -0.56 6.17
C LEU A 183 -0.92 -1.98 6.53
N CYS A 184 -1.08 -2.84 5.53
CA CYS A 184 -1.61 -4.20 5.71
C CYS A 184 -0.67 -5.11 6.49
N LEU A 185 0.63 -5.03 6.21
CA LEU A 185 1.63 -5.98 6.73
C LEU A 185 2.28 -5.48 8.02
N PHE A 186 2.60 -4.19 8.09
CA PHE A 186 3.50 -3.65 9.12
C PHE A 186 2.95 -2.43 9.87
N GLY A 187 1.74 -1.98 9.57
CA GLY A 187 1.19 -0.71 10.08
C GLY A 187 1.29 -0.46 11.59
N ASP A 188 1.20 -1.50 12.43
CA ASP A 188 1.44 -1.35 13.88
C ASP A 188 2.92 -1.19 14.24
N LEU A 189 3.83 -1.90 13.56
CA LEU A 189 5.25 -1.93 13.91
C LEU A 189 5.92 -0.57 13.75
N TYR A 190 5.46 0.26 12.82
CA TYR A 190 6.02 1.60 12.59
C TYR A 190 5.87 2.57 13.75
N ALA A 191 4.98 2.30 14.70
CA ALA A 191 4.83 3.10 15.91
C ALA A 191 5.64 2.56 17.10
N ARG A 192 6.23 1.37 16.99
CA ARG A 192 6.80 0.63 18.13
C ARG A 192 8.30 0.78 18.24
N VAL A 193 8.82 0.39 19.40
CA VAL A 193 10.24 0.05 19.56
C VAL A 193 10.34 -1.46 19.46
N LEU A 194 11.12 -1.94 18.50
CA LEU A 194 11.30 -3.37 18.20
C LEU A 194 12.55 -3.93 18.88
N GLY A 195 13.57 -3.11 19.08
CA GLY A 195 14.81 -3.44 19.79
C GLY A 195 15.67 -2.20 20.09
N GLY A 196 16.98 -2.34 19.93
CA GLY A 196 17.91 -1.21 19.92
C GLY A 196 17.71 -0.31 18.70
N GLU A 197 18.28 0.89 18.72
CA GLU A 197 18.12 1.88 17.63
C GLU A 197 18.58 1.33 16.27
N ALA A 198 19.73 0.64 16.26
CA ALA A 198 20.24 -0.03 15.07
C ALA A 198 19.34 -1.20 14.61
N GLU A 199 18.73 -1.92 15.54
CA GLU A 199 17.83 -3.05 15.23
C GLU A 199 16.52 -2.55 14.62
N ASP A 200 15.97 -1.45 15.13
CA ASP A 200 14.79 -0.80 14.56
C ASP A 200 15.05 -0.30 13.15
N ALA A 201 16.20 0.37 12.93
CA ALA A 201 16.60 0.83 11.61
C ALA A 201 16.67 -0.33 10.62
N SER A 202 17.35 -1.43 10.99
CA SER A 202 17.40 -2.65 10.18
C SER A 202 16.04 -3.28 9.94
N ALA A 203 15.16 -3.31 10.95
CA ALA A 203 13.82 -3.86 10.82
C ALA A 203 12.96 -3.06 9.85
N TYR A 204 12.94 -1.72 9.95
CA TYR A 204 12.15 -0.87 9.06
C TYR A 204 12.68 -0.87 7.63
N VAL A 205 14.00 -0.83 7.44
CA VAL A 205 14.62 -0.99 6.11
C VAL A 205 14.29 -2.36 5.52
N HIS A 206 14.20 -3.41 6.35
CA HIS A 206 13.77 -4.74 5.89
C HIS A 206 12.30 -4.75 5.48
N MET A 207 11.42 -4.06 6.21
CA MET A 207 10.00 -3.96 5.85
C MET A 207 9.80 -3.29 4.48
N GLU A 208 10.56 -2.23 4.19
CA GLU A 208 10.61 -1.60 2.86
C GLU A 208 11.05 -2.61 1.79
N ALA A 209 12.18 -3.29 2.02
CA ALA A 209 12.73 -4.26 1.08
C ALA A 209 11.78 -5.44 0.81
N VAL A 210 11.00 -5.85 1.81
CA VAL A 210 9.94 -6.87 1.67
C VAL A 210 8.82 -6.38 0.76
N ILE A 211 8.43 -5.11 0.86
CA ILE A 211 7.36 -4.53 0.04
C ILE A 211 7.83 -4.34 -1.40
N THR A 212 9.04 -3.82 -1.62
CA THR A 212 9.64 -3.80 -2.96
C THR A 212 9.74 -5.21 -3.56
N ALA A 213 10.12 -6.20 -2.76
CA ALA A 213 10.13 -7.60 -3.20
C ALA A 213 8.73 -8.17 -3.50
N LEU A 214 7.66 -7.67 -2.87
CA LEU A 214 6.29 -8.05 -3.19
C LEU A 214 5.86 -7.54 -4.57
N GLU A 215 6.36 -6.39 -5.00
CA GLU A 215 6.09 -5.86 -6.34
C GLU A 215 6.64 -6.79 -7.44
N GLU A 216 7.79 -7.43 -7.20
CA GLU A 216 8.34 -8.46 -8.10
C GLU A 216 7.39 -9.62 -8.30
N ASN A 217 6.68 -10.03 -7.25
CA ASN A 217 5.69 -11.09 -7.35
C ASN A 217 4.47 -10.67 -8.15
N VAL A 218 3.97 -9.45 -7.95
CA VAL A 218 2.83 -8.93 -8.73
C VAL A 218 3.18 -8.98 -10.22
N ILE A 219 4.40 -8.55 -10.59
CA ILE A 219 4.86 -8.64 -11.97
C ILE A 219 4.98 -10.10 -12.44
N ALA A 220 5.59 -10.98 -11.64
CA ALA A 220 5.75 -12.39 -11.99
C ALA A 220 4.39 -13.08 -12.23
N GLU A 221 3.41 -12.82 -11.36
CA GLU A 221 2.04 -13.36 -11.46
C GLU A 221 1.35 -12.90 -12.75
N ILE A 222 1.40 -11.60 -13.05
CA ILE A 222 0.80 -11.06 -14.28
C ILE A 222 1.46 -11.66 -15.53
N ARG A 223 2.79 -11.78 -15.51
CA ARG A 223 3.59 -12.34 -16.63
C ARG A 223 3.30 -13.82 -16.90
N GLN A 224 2.93 -14.59 -15.89
CA GLN A 224 2.50 -15.98 -16.08
C GLN A 224 1.23 -16.09 -16.92
N VAL A 225 0.43 -15.01 -17.00
CA VAL A 225 -0.82 -14.98 -17.78
C VAL A 225 -0.59 -14.34 -19.15
N GLY A 226 0.17 -13.26 -19.24
CA GLY A 226 0.45 -12.58 -20.52
C GLY A 226 1.80 -11.84 -20.51
N TYR A 227 2.59 -12.00 -21.57
CA TYR A 227 3.99 -11.55 -21.62
C TYR A 227 4.20 -10.10 -22.06
N GLU A 228 3.24 -9.52 -22.79
CA GLU A 228 3.32 -8.22 -23.48
C GLU A 228 2.26 -7.21 -22.99
N LEU A 229 1.71 -7.41 -21.79
CA LEU A 229 0.75 -6.47 -21.21
C LEU A 229 1.45 -5.19 -20.73
N ASN A 230 0.90 -4.03 -21.07
CA ASN A 230 1.42 -2.72 -20.68
C ASN A 230 1.45 -2.53 -19.16
N VAL A 231 0.54 -3.15 -18.40
CA VAL A 231 0.59 -3.14 -16.93
C VAL A 231 1.94 -3.59 -16.40
N ILE A 232 2.65 -4.51 -17.07
CA ILE A 232 4.01 -4.95 -16.70
C ILE A 232 5.02 -3.83 -16.94
N GLU A 233 4.94 -3.15 -18.08
CA GLU A 233 5.84 -2.03 -18.41
C GLU A 233 5.66 -0.86 -17.42
N ASP A 234 4.41 -0.50 -17.12
CA ASP A 234 4.08 0.54 -16.15
C ASP A 234 4.57 0.21 -14.73
N SER A 235 4.57 -1.09 -14.37
CA SER A 235 5.08 -1.58 -13.07
C SER A 235 6.56 -1.39 -12.87
N LEU A 236 7.30 -1.43 -13.97
CA LEU A 236 8.74 -1.31 -13.94
C LEU A 236 9.16 0.13 -13.64
N GLY A 237 8.23 1.10 -13.69
CA GLY A 237 8.30 2.47 -13.16
C GLY A 237 9.47 3.33 -13.65
N ALA A 238 10.39 2.74 -14.41
CA ALA A 238 11.76 3.17 -14.48
C ALA A 238 12.46 2.70 -15.76
N PHE A 239 11.76 2.49 -16.87
CA PHE A 239 12.46 2.61 -18.15
C PHE A 239 13.05 4.02 -18.30
N ASP A 240 12.41 5.04 -17.72
CA ASP A 240 12.92 6.41 -17.77
C ASP A 240 13.97 6.75 -16.69
N GLN A 241 13.89 6.13 -15.50
CA GLN A 241 14.80 6.44 -14.38
C GLN A 241 15.96 5.45 -14.21
N TYR A 242 15.71 4.15 -14.42
CA TYR A 242 16.67 3.06 -14.26
C TYR A 242 16.52 2.02 -15.39
N PRO A 243 16.68 2.41 -16.66
CA PRO A 243 16.44 1.53 -17.82
C PRO A 243 17.25 0.23 -17.75
N GLU A 244 18.51 0.32 -17.29
CA GLU A 244 19.43 -0.81 -17.14
C GLU A 244 18.85 -1.90 -16.21
N ALA A 245 18.21 -1.50 -15.11
CA ALA A 245 17.57 -2.40 -14.17
C ALA A 245 16.27 -2.97 -14.75
N GLY A 246 15.43 -2.12 -15.37
CA GLY A 246 14.16 -2.53 -15.98
C GLY A 246 14.35 -3.56 -17.11
N GLU A 247 15.27 -3.30 -18.04
CA GLU A 247 15.60 -4.23 -19.13
C GLU A 247 16.13 -5.56 -18.59
N PHE A 248 17.05 -5.51 -17.63
CA PHE A 248 17.66 -6.72 -17.09
C PHE A 248 16.66 -7.54 -16.27
N ARG A 249 15.79 -6.88 -15.49
CA ARG A 249 14.64 -7.48 -14.81
C ARG A 249 13.77 -8.24 -15.80
N MET A 250 13.43 -7.63 -16.94
CA MET A 250 12.63 -8.29 -17.97
C MET A 250 13.31 -9.52 -18.57
N LYS A 251 14.63 -9.48 -18.81
CA LYS A 251 15.39 -10.65 -19.27
C LYS A 251 15.34 -11.80 -18.27
N ILE A 252 15.50 -11.51 -16.98
CA ILE A 252 15.39 -12.52 -15.90
C ILE A 252 13.98 -13.13 -15.88
N HIS A 253 12.94 -12.30 -15.93
CA HIS A 253 11.54 -12.76 -15.96
C HIS A 253 11.17 -13.50 -17.26
N ARG A 254 11.96 -13.39 -18.34
CA ARG A 254 11.83 -14.19 -19.57
C ARG A 254 12.66 -15.48 -19.55
N GLY A 255 13.47 -15.69 -18.51
CA GLY A 255 14.40 -16.83 -18.43
C GLY A 255 15.58 -16.70 -19.40
N GLU A 256 15.92 -15.49 -19.84
CA GLU A 256 17.01 -15.21 -20.78
C GLU A 256 18.38 -15.08 -20.08
N VAL A 257 18.41 -15.11 -18.75
CA VAL A 257 19.62 -14.99 -17.94
C VAL A 257 19.83 -16.27 -17.14
N GLU A 258 20.90 -17.00 -17.45
CA GLU A 258 21.21 -18.27 -16.79
C GLU A 258 21.46 -18.06 -15.29
N GLY A 259 20.86 -18.93 -14.46
CA GLY A 259 21.06 -18.93 -13.03
C GLY A 259 20.34 -17.81 -12.27
N LEU A 260 19.53 -16.98 -12.91
CA LEU A 260 18.71 -15.96 -12.26
C LEU A 260 17.22 -16.17 -12.55
N THR A 261 16.40 -16.08 -11.52
CA THR A 261 14.94 -16.04 -11.59
C THR A 261 14.44 -14.83 -10.78
N PRO A 262 13.13 -14.53 -10.81
CA PRO A 262 12.56 -13.49 -9.95
C PRO A 262 12.86 -13.68 -8.46
N HIS A 263 13.07 -14.93 -8.01
CA HIS A 263 13.44 -15.23 -6.63
C HIS A 263 14.80 -14.62 -6.26
N GLU A 264 15.81 -14.75 -7.12
CA GLU A 264 17.15 -14.19 -6.86
C GLU A 264 17.12 -12.66 -6.79
N ILE A 265 16.25 -12.00 -7.57
CA ILE A 265 16.03 -10.54 -7.46
C ILE A 265 15.50 -10.21 -6.06
N ILE A 266 14.49 -10.94 -5.57
CA ILE A 266 13.90 -10.73 -4.24
C ILE A 266 14.94 -10.91 -3.13
N VAL A 267 15.74 -11.97 -3.19
CA VAL A 267 16.81 -12.24 -2.22
C VAL A 267 17.86 -11.13 -2.27
N TYR A 268 18.23 -10.69 -3.47
CA TYR A 268 19.17 -9.60 -3.67
C TYR A 268 18.66 -8.28 -3.08
N LEU A 269 17.42 -7.86 -3.37
CA LEU A 269 16.85 -6.62 -2.84
C LEU A 269 16.86 -6.62 -1.30
N ARG A 270 16.35 -7.68 -0.67
CA ARG A 270 16.33 -7.81 0.81
C ARG A 270 17.73 -7.78 1.42
N ARG A 271 18.70 -8.40 0.76
CA ARG A 271 20.09 -8.39 1.19
C ARG A 271 20.70 -7.00 1.05
N SER A 272 20.63 -6.42 -0.15
CA SER A 272 21.37 -5.21 -0.50
C SER A 272 20.85 -4.01 0.29
N PHE A 273 19.54 -3.92 0.55
CA PHE A 273 18.95 -2.90 1.42
C PHE A 273 19.61 -2.82 2.79
N GLN A 274 20.01 -3.96 3.37
CA GLN A 274 20.67 -4.01 4.68
C GLN A 274 22.14 -3.56 4.64
N LEU A 275 22.80 -3.66 3.49
CA LEU A 275 24.22 -3.31 3.37
C LEU A 275 24.41 -1.79 3.37
N GLY A 276 23.59 -1.07 2.59
CA GLY A 276 23.66 0.39 2.47
C GLY A 276 24.96 0.91 1.86
N GLU A 277 24.94 2.17 1.42
CA GLU A 277 26.14 2.90 0.99
C GLU A 277 26.14 4.31 1.57
N GLY A 278 27.32 4.82 1.94
CA GLY A 278 27.46 6.17 2.49
C GLY A 278 26.55 6.40 3.71
N ASP A 279 25.69 7.41 3.62
CA ASP A 279 24.79 7.84 4.70
C ASP A 279 23.61 6.88 4.94
N SER A 280 23.34 5.93 4.02
CA SER A 280 22.31 4.89 4.22
C SER A 280 22.84 3.63 4.89
N LYS A 281 24.14 3.59 5.24
CA LYS A 281 24.77 2.42 5.85
C LYS A 281 24.25 2.17 7.27
N LEU A 282 23.68 0.99 7.50
CA LEU A 282 23.17 0.58 8.80
C LEU A 282 24.29 0.01 9.71
N PRO A 283 24.31 0.35 11.02
CA PRO A 283 25.20 -0.27 11.99
C PRO A 283 25.00 -1.79 12.09
N GLU A 284 26.07 -2.53 12.41
CA GLU A 284 25.98 -3.97 12.63
C GLU A 284 25.13 -4.30 13.86
N ASN A 285 24.22 -5.25 13.73
CA ASN A 285 23.28 -5.67 14.77
C ASN A 285 22.70 -7.06 14.48
N ALA A 286 22.03 -7.65 15.48
CA ALA A 286 21.52 -9.01 15.39
C ALA A 286 20.45 -9.22 14.30
N VAL A 287 19.62 -8.21 14.03
CA VAL A 287 18.58 -8.24 13.00
C VAL A 287 19.22 -8.23 11.61
N LYS A 288 20.13 -7.27 11.36
CA LYS A 288 20.93 -7.19 10.13
C LYS A 288 21.66 -8.51 9.86
N ASP A 289 22.37 -9.03 10.86
CA ASP A 289 23.11 -10.29 10.76
C ASP A 289 22.20 -11.47 10.43
N ARG A 290 21.00 -11.51 11.01
CA ARG A 290 20.01 -12.55 10.70
C ARG A 290 19.53 -12.42 9.25
N ILE A 291 19.18 -11.22 8.79
CA ILE A 291 18.71 -10.99 7.42
C ILE A 291 19.79 -11.36 6.41
N LEU A 292 21.03 -10.90 6.59
CA LEU A 292 22.15 -11.16 5.70
C LEU A 292 22.54 -12.64 5.64
N ARG A 293 22.39 -13.38 6.76
CA ARG A 293 22.61 -14.84 6.80
C ARG A 293 21.50 -15.61 6.11
N ASN A 294 20.28 -15.13 6.20
CA ASN A 294 19.11 -15.77 5.63
C ASN A 294 18.95 -15.49 4.13
N HIS A 295 19.43 -14.35 3.64
CA HIS A 295 19.32 -13.94 2.23
C HIS A 295 20.70 -13.97 1.57
N GLN A 296 21.13 -15.17 1.17
CA GLN A 296 22.42 -15.41 0.53
C GLN A 296 22.25 -15.74 -0.94
N LEU A 297 23.18 -15.23 -1.75
CA LEU A 297 23.32 -15.57 -3.16
C LEU A 297 24.79 -15.88 -3.46
N PRO A 298 25.07 -16.77 -4.42
CA PRO A 298 26.40 -16.93 -5.02
C PRO A 298 27.01 -15.59 -5.43
N GLU A 299 28.33 -15.44 -5.25
CA GLU A 299 29.04 -14.20 -5.54
C GLU A 299 28.91 -13.76 -7.01
N GLU A 300 28.85 -14.72 -7.92
CA GLU A 300 28.64 -14.46 -9.35
C GLU A 300 27.28 -13.81 -9.63
N GLN A 301 26.21 -14.34 -9.03
CA GLN A 301 24.86 -13.76 -9.13
C GLN A 301 24.79 -12.38 -8.47
N LEU A 302 25.47 -12.20 -7.32
CA LEU A 302 25.56 -10.90 -6.65
C LEU A 302 26.21 -9.85 -7.55
N ARG A 303 27.37 -10.14 -8.14
CA ARG A 303 28.06 -9.20 -9.04
C ARG A 303 27.21 -8.86 -10.27
N LEU A 304 26.52 -9.85 -10.82
CA LEU A 304 25.67 -9.66 -11.97
C LEU A 304 24.47 -8.76 -11.65
N LEU A 305 23.76 -9.02 -10.55
CA LEU A 305 22.64 -8.20 -10.10
C LEU A 305 23.11 -6.79 -9.71
N ASP A 306 24.22 -6.66 -9.00
CA ASP A 306 24.77 -5.36 -8.58
C ASP A 306 25.09 -4.45 -9.77
N THR A 307 25.64 -5.02 -10.85
CA THR A 307 25.92 -4.30 -12.10
C THR A 307 24.69 -3.57 -12.67
N HIS A 308 23.50 -4.15 -12.51
CA HIS A 308 22.26 -3.63 -13.09
C HIS A 308 21.36 -2.92 -12.07
N TYR A 309 21.36 -3.36 -10.81
CA TYR A 309 20.41 -2.92 -9.78
C TYR A 309 21.01 -1.96 -8.75
N CYS A 310 22.33 -1.78 -8.66
CA CYS A 310 22.97 -0.97 -7.62
C CYS A 310 22.36 0.44 -7.50
N LYS A 311 22.20 1.16 -8.62
CA LYS A 311 21.58 2.50 -8.63
C LYS A 311 20.15 2.50 -8.10
N LEU A 312 19.34 1.52 -8.53
CA LEU A 312 17.96 1.38 -8.09
C LEU A 312 17.90 1.11 -6.58
N VAL A 313 18.69 0.15 -6.09
CA VAL A 313 18.75 -0.19 -4.66
C VAL A 313 19.21 0.99 -3.82
N ASN A 314 20.27 1.68 -4.23
CA ASN A 314 20.78 2.84 -3.52
C ASN A 314 19.73 3.95 -3.42
N ASN A 315 18.97 4.19 -4.49
CA ASN A 315 17.86 5.14 -4.44
C ASN A 315 16.77 4.68 -3.47
N LEU A 316 16.31 3.44 -3.56
CA LEU A 316 15.26 2.91 -2.68
C LEU A 316 15.70 2.88 -1.19
N GLN A 317 16.98 2.68 -0.90
CA GLN A 317 17.50 2.81 0.46
C GLN A 317 17.36 4.22 1.02
N LEU A 318 17.49 5.27 0.18
CA LEU A 318 17.24 6.65 0.62
C LEU A 318 15.77 6.84 0.99
N HIS A 319 14.85 6.15 0.32
CA HIS A 319 13.43 6.17 0.70
C HIS A 319 13.23 5.61 2.10
N ALA A 320 14.03 4.63 2.54
CA ALA A 320 13.95 4.11 3.91
C ALA A 320 14.53 5.06 4.99
N PHE A 321 15.01 6.27 4.67
CA PHE A 321 15.51 7.22 5.69
C PHE A 321 14.44 7.63 6.70
N TRP A 322 13.15 7.58 6.33
CA TRP A 322 12.05 7.78 7.28
C TRP A 322 12.11 6.78 8.45
N ALA A 323 12.72 5.60 8.26
CA ALA A 323 12.91 4.59 9.31
C ALA A 323 13.73 5.10 10.49
N LEU A 324 14.82 5.83 10.21
CA LEU A 324 15.70 6.36 11.25
C LEU A 324 14.95 7.40 12.10
N LYS A 325 14.23 8.29 11.43
CA LYS A 325 13.37 9.30 12.08
C LYS A 325 12.25 8.67 12.88
N ALA A 326 11.62 7.61 12.37
CA ALA A 326 10.60 6.86 13.10
C ALA A 326 11.18 6.16 14.34
N SER A 327 12.38 5.57 14.22
CA SER A 327 13.11 4.93 15.33
C SER A 327 13.37 5.90 16.48
N GLU A 328 13.90 7.08 16.18
CA GLU A 328 14.15 8.13 17.17
C GLU A 328 12.85 8.65 17.80
N ARG A 329 11.83 8.94 16.99
CA ARG A 329 10.50 9.38 17.48
C ARG A 329 9.89 8.38 18.45
N ASN A 330 9.88 7.10 18.09
CA ASN A 330 9.24 6.04 18.89
C ASN A 330 9.91 5.83 20.25
N ARG A 331 11.13 6.36 20.45
CA ARG A 331 11.87 6.30 21.72
C ARG A 331 11.60 7.46 22.66
N ILE A 332 10.94 8.52 22.20
CA ILE A 332 10.60 9.65 23.06
C ILE A 332 9.64 9.12 24.15
N PRO A 333 10.00 9.22 25.45
CA PRO A 333 9.21 8.64 26.54
C PRO A 333 7.72 8.98 26.50
N GLY A 334 7.37 10.26 26.33
CA GLY A 334 5.99 10.73 26.28
C GLY A 334 5.20 10.22 25.08
N TYR A 335 5.85 10.02 23.93
CA TYR A 335 5.25 9.36 22.77
C TYR A 335 5.01 7.88 23.07
N ARG A 336 6.06 7.19 23.52
CA ARG A 336 6.05 5.74 23.75
C ARG A 336 5.02 5.32 24.78
N GLU A 337 4.91 6.05 25.88
CA GLU A 337 3.97 5.73 26.95
C GLU A 337 2.52 5.70 26.46
N VAL A 338 2.14 6.56 25.50
CA VAL A 338 0.81 6.54 24.88
C VAL A 338 0.66 5.38 23.91
N VAL A 339 1.66 5.16 23.05
CA VAL A 339 1.60 4.08 22.05
C VAL A 339 1.51 2.71 22.74
N ASP A 340 2.27 2.50 23.82
CA ASP A 340 2.29 1.25 24.58
C ASP A 340 0.98 0.97 25.34
N LEU A 341 0.01 1.91 25.36
CA LEU A 341 -1.37 1.62 25.82
C LEU A 341 -2.13 0.70 24.86
N LEU A 342 -1.78 0.68 23.55
CA LEU A 342 -2.37 -0.25 22.59
C LEU A 342 -1.63 -1.58 22.60
N PRO A 343 -2.34 -2.72 22.59
CA PRO A 343 -1.71 -4.02 22.43
C PRO A 343 -0.94 -4.09 21.10
N ARG A 344 0.18 -4.81 21.10
CA ARG A 344 0.97 -5.07 19.89
C ARG A 344 0.19 -5.98 18.95
N SER A 345 0.21 -5.68 17.65
CA SER A 345 -0.39 -6.52 16.62
C SER A 345 0.42 -7.80 16.45
N LEU A 346 -0.10 -8.91 16.99
CA LEU A 346 0.51 -10.23 16.82
C LEU A 346 0.67 -10.59 15.35
N GLN A 347 -0.29 -10.20 14.52
CA GLN A 347 -0.22 -10.44 13.09
C GLN A 347 0.97 -9.71 12.45
N CYS A 348 1.16 -8.41 12.73
CA CYS A 348 2.27 -7.67 12.13
C CYS A 348 3.62 -8.25 12.60
N LEU A 349 3.72 -8.68 13.86
CA LEU A 349 4.91 -9.37 14.38
C LEU A 349 5.16 -10.70 13.67
N HIS A 350 4.14 -11.56 13.54
CA HIS A 350 4.27 -12.83 12.82
C HIS A 350 4.63 -12.62 11.34
N THR A 351 4.02 -11.63 10.68
CA THR A 351 4.36 -11.27 9.31
C THR A 351 5.83 -10.86 9.21
N PHE A 352 6.31 -9.98 10.10
CA PHE A 352 7.72 -9.58 10.11
C PHE A 352 8.66 -10.76 10.35
N GLU A 353 8.36 -11.63 11.32
CA GLU A 353 9.16 -12.83 11.59
C GLU A 353 9.20 -13.77 10.39
N ALA A 354 8.05 -13.99 9.73
CA ALA A 354 7.97 -14.79 8.52
C ALA A 354 8.83 -14.19 7.39
N CYS A 355 8.84 -12.87 7.23
CA CYS A 355 9.67 -12.16 6.25
C CYS A 355 11.18 -12.25 6.50
N LEU A 356 11.63 -12.68 7.68
CA LEU A 356 13.05 -12.91 7.95
C LEU A 356 13.56 -14.20 7.29
N HIS A 357 12.66 -15.08 6.82
CA HIS A 357 13.02 -16.32 6.14
C HIS A 357 12.93 -16.14 4.61
N PRO A 358 13.96 -16.55 3.85
CA PRO A 358 14.02 -16.34 2.40
C PRO A 358 12.95 -17.14 1.66
N GLU A 359 12.62 -18.32 2.19
CA GLU A 359 11.67 -19.28 1.63
C GLU A 359 10.22 -18.99 1.99
N THR A 360 9.94 -17.99 2.82
CA THR A 360 8.55 -17.67 3.16
C THR A 360 7.83 -17.26 1.89
N PRO A 361 6.88 -18.06 1.39
CA PRO A 361 6.11 -17.68 0.22
C PRO A 361 5.37 -16.41 0.61
N LEU A 362 5.59 -15.34 -0.13
CA LEU A 362 4.95 -14.06 0.13
C LEU A 362 3.41 -14.18 0.07
N SER A 363 2.88 -15.15 -0.69
CA SER A 363 1.46 -15.56 -0.64
C SER A 363 0.99 -16.08 0.72
N ARG A 364 1.90 -16.58 1.58
CA ARG A 364 1.61 -16.91 3.00
C ARG A 364 1.63 -15.69 3.92
N LEU A 365 2.34 -14.62 3.57
CA LEU A 365 2.23 -13.35 4.29
C LEU A 365 0.86 -12.70 4.04
N LEU A 366 0.32 -12.98 2.85
CA LEU A 366 -1.00 -12.58 2.40
C LEU A 366 -2.06 -13.66 2.65
N SER A 367 -1.70 -14.84 3.21
CA SER A 367 -2.64 -15.92 3.51
C SER A 367 -3.40 -15.62 4.79
N PHE A 368 -4.35 -14.71 4.67
CA PHE A 368 -5.57 -14.85 5.44
C PHE A 368 -6.25 -16.09 4.85
N ASP A 369 -6.52 -17.11 5.66
CA ASP A 369 -6.96 -18.44 5.20
C ASP A 369 -8.21 -18.44 4.30
N THR A 370 -8.88 -17.30 4.16
CA THR A 370 -9.81 -16.95 3.08
C THR A 370 -9.70 -15.45 2.78
N LEU A 371 -9.55 -15.08 1.50
CA LEU A 371 -9.71 -13.71 1.04
C LEU A 371 -11.14 -13.26 1.37
N GLN A 372 -11.31 -12.45 2.39
CA GLN A 372 -12.63 -11.97 2.76
C GLN A 372 -13.13 -11.03 1.66
N PRO A 373 -14.37 -11.22 1.16
CA PRO A 373 -14.93 -10.32 0.17
C PRO A 373 -15.02 -8.90 0.75
N PRO A 374 -14.98 -7.86 -0.09
CA PRO A 374 -15.23 -6.49 0.35
C PRO A 374 -16.56 -6.40 1.11
N ASN A 375 -16.53 -5.88 2.33
CA ASN A 375 -17.70 -5.73 3.17
C ASN A 375 -17.82 -4.27 3.64
N PRO A 376 -18.79 -3.49 3.14
CA PRO A 376 -18.95 -2.09 3.49
C PRO A 376 -19.18 -1.84 4.99
N ALA A 377 -19.87 -2.75 5.69
CA ALA A 377 -20.11 -2.60 7.13
C ALA A 377 -18.81 -2.82 7.94
N VAL A 378 -18.03 -3.85 7.59
CA VAL A 378 -16.71 -4.09 8.20
C VAL A 378 -15.75 -2.94 7.91
N ARG A 379 -15.75 -2.42 6.68
CA ARG A 379 -14.95 -1.24 6.30
C ARG A 379 -15.33 -0.02 7.14
N ALA A 380 -16.62 0.27 7.30
CA ALA A 380 -17.09 1.41 8.08
C ALA A 380 -16.68 1.31 9.57
N GLN A 381 -16.83 0.13 10.17
CA GLN A 381 -16.37 -0.13 11.54
C GLN A 381 -14.86 0.01 11.66
N SER A 382 -14.10 -0.55 10.71
CA SER A 382 -12.63 -0.46 10.73
C SER A 382 -12.12 0.95 10.52
N LYS A 383 -12.79 1.78 9.70
CA LYS A 383 -12.49 3.21 9.58
C LYS A 383 -12.65 3.94 10.91
N LEU A 384 -13.70 3.64 11.65
CA LEU A 384 -13.91 4.22 12.98
C LEU A 384 -12.82 3.77 13.97
N ALA A 385 -12.46 2.48 13.97
CA ALA A 385 -11.33 1.97 14.75
C ALA A 385 -9.99 2.65 14.38
N ASN A 386 -9.73 2.87 13.09
CA ASN A 386 -8.56 3.62 12.62
C ASN A 386 -8.60 5.08 13.09
N ALA A 387 -9.76 5.72 13.15
CA ALA A 387 -9.90 7.10 13.63
C ALA A 387 -9.63 7.23 15.14
N TRP A 388 -10.01 6.23 15.94
CA TRP A 388 -9.62 6.12 17.35
C TRP A 388 -8.10 5.95 17.51
N LYS A 389 -7.51 5.05 16.72
CA LYS A 389 -6.07 4.81 16.68
C LYS A 389 -5.29 6.07 16.25
N GLU A 390 -5.76 6.79 15.23
CA GLU A 390 -5.18 8.07 14.79
C GLU A 390 -5.23 9.12 15.91
N LEU A 391 -6.36 9.29 16.61
CA LEU A 391 -6.45 10.22 17.74
C LEU A 391 -5.40 9.89 18.83
N LEU A 392 -5.22 8.61 19.14
CA LEU A 392 -4.22 8.19 20.11
C LEU A 392 -2.79 8.55 19.67
N TYR A 393 -2.44 8.32 18.41
CA TYR A 393 -1.12 8.72 17.90
C TYR A 393 -0.93 10.23 17.85
N ARG A 394 -1.98 11.02 17.57
CA ARG A 394 -1.89 12.48 17.68
C ARG A 394 -1.58 12.91 19.11
N ILE A 395 -2.20 12.28 20.10
CA ILE A 395 -1.87 12.52 21.51
C ILE A 395 -0.40 12.14 21.77
N ALA A 396 0.07 11.00 21.27
CA ALA A 396 1.46 10.58 21.39
C ALA A 396 2.44 11.58 20.75
N GLU A 397 2.16 12.05 19.53
CA GLU A 397 2.97 13.05 18.82
C GLU A 397 3.03 14.38 19.59
N ILE A 398 1.90 14.86 20.12
CA ILE A 398 1.86 16.09 20.93
C ILE A 398 2.68 15.92 22.21
N ARG A 399 2.52 14.81 22.92
CA ARG A 399 3.30 14.53 24.14
C ARG A 399 4.79 14.47 23.85
N GLY A 400 5.18 13.76 22.79
CA GLY A 400 6.59 13.68 22.39
C GLY A 400 7.16 15.05 22.01
N TYR A 401 6.39 15.89 21.31
CA TYR A 401 6.81 17.24 20.97
C TYR A 401 7.03 18.13 22.20
N LEU A 402 6.06 18.16 23.12
CA LEU A 402 6.14 18.96 24.34
C LEU A 402 7.32 18.56 25.22
N GLU A 403 7.64 17.26 25.29
CA GLU A 403 8.80 16.76 26.02
C GLU A 403 10.11 17.28 25.41
N GLN A 404 10.23 17.26 24.07
CA GLN A 404 11.41 17.79 23.38
C GLN A 404 11.59 19.31 23.52
N GLN A 405 10.52 20.07 23.74
CA GLN A 405 10.62 21.52 24.01
C GLN A 405 11.07 21.83 25.44
N GLY A 406 10.96 20.89 26.38
CA GLY A 406 11.42 21.07 27.76
C GLY A 406 10.65 22.14 28.55
N GLU A 407 9.41 22.44 28.18
CA GLU A 407 8.60 23.49 28.80
C GLU A 407 8.10 23.09 30.20
N GLN A 408 8.27 23.95 31.22
CA GLN A 408 7.81 23.66 32.60
C GLN A 408 6.27 23.61 32.74
N THR A 409 5.55 24.33 31.88
CA THR A 409 4.08 24.23 31.74
C THR A 409 3.62 22.90 31.15
N ALA A 410 4.54 22.09 30.60
CA ALA A 410 4.21 20.82 29.99
C ALA A 410 3.78 19.76 31.00
N SER A 411 4.23 19.75 32.27
CA SER A 411 3.98 18.59 33.15
C SER A 411 2.48 18.33 33.40
N THR A 412 1.70 19.37 33.74
CA THR A 412 0.25 19.23 33.97
C THR A 412 -0.48 18.85 32.68
N VAL A 413 -0.06 19.40 31.54
CA VAL A 413 -0.70 19.08 30.25
C VAL A 413 -0.31 17.68 29.77
N GLN A 414 0.93 17.24 30.01
CA GLN A 414 1.43 15.89 29.75
C GLN A 414 0.59 14.85 30.51
N ASP A 415 0.29 15.10 31.79
CA ASP A 415 -0.57 14.22 32.61
C ASP A 415 -2.01 14.19 32.08
N GLN A 416 -2.56 15.35 31.70
CA GLN A 416 -3.90 15.43 31.11
C GLN A 416 -3.98 14.68 29.77
N LEU A 417 -2.96 14.81 28.92
CA LEU A 417 -2.87 14.12 27.65
C LEU A 417 -2.76 12.61 27.84
N LEU A 418 -1.99 12.14 28.83
CA LEU A 418 -1.91 10.72 29.16
C LEU A 418 -3.25 10.17 29.67
N GLN A 419 -3.93 10.91 30.56
CA GLN A 419 -5.28 10.53 31.02
C GLN A 419 -6.29 10.49 29.86
N LEU A 420 -6.20 11.44 28.94
CA LEU A 420 -7.02 11.46 27.73
C LEU A 420 -6.73 10.24 26.84
N ALA A 421 -5.46 9.89 26.66
CA ALA A 421 -5.04 8.71 25.92
C ALA A 421 -5.58 7.41 26.54
N GLN A 422 -5.56 7.27 27.87
CA GLN A 422 -6.14 6.12 28.55
C GLN A 422 -7.65 6.02 28.27
N ARG A 423 -8.39 7.14 28.36
CA ARG A 423 -9.82 7.16 28.04
C ARG A 423 -10.10 6.84 26.57
N VAL A 424 -9.25 7.30 25.65
CA VAL A 424 -9.33 6.92 24.22
C VAL A 424 -9.24 5.40 24.08
N VAL A 425 -8.29 4.75 24.75
CA VAL A 425 -8.17 3.28 24.74
C VAL A 425 -9.39 2.62 25.37
N ASP A 426 -9.79 3.04 26.57
CA ASP A 426 -10.94 2.48 27.29
C ASP A 426 -12.22 2.57 26.44
N HIS A 427 -12.49 3.73 25.83
CA HIS A 427 -13.67 3.94 24.98
C HIS A 427 -13.59 3.19 23.64
N SER A 428 -12.41 3.06 23.04
CA SER A 428 -12.23 2.30 21.80
C SER A 428 -12.53 0.80 21.96
N GLN A 429 -12.48 0.29 23.20
CA GLN A 429 -12.78 -1.11 23.52
C GLN A 429 -14.23 -1.34 23.93
N LEU A 430 -15.04 -0.29 24.08
CA LEU A 430 -16.45 -0.44 24.40
C LEU A 430 -17.24 -0.89 23.18
N ASP A 431 -18.11 -1.88 23.38
CA ASP A 431 -19.09 -2.33 22.41
C ASP A 431 -20.28 -1.35 22.38
N LEU A 432 -20.05 -0.21 21.75
CA LEU A 432 -21.03 0.84 21.50
C LEU A 432 -21.46 0.81 20.02
N ASP A 433 -22.65 1.33 19.73
CA ASP A 433 -23.04 1.55 18.34
C ASP A 433 -22.11 2.58 17.66
N SER A 434 -22.01 2.54 16.32
CA SER A 434 -21.08 3.38 15.58
C SER A 434 -21.32 4.88 15.76
N ARG A 435 -22.57 5.31 16.01
CA ARG A 435 -22.93 6.74 16.16
C ARG A 435 -22.49 7.26 17.53
N ASP A 436 -22.69 6.47 18.56
CA ASP A 436 -22.21 6.75 19.91
C ASP A 436 -20.67 6.75 19.94
N GLN A 437 -20.03 5.79 19.27
CA GLN A 437 -18.57 5.79 19.12
C GLN A 437 -18.07 7.06 18.42
N GLU A 438 -18.69 7.50 17.33
CA GLU A 438 -18.30 8.74 16.62
C GLU A 438 -18.52 9.99 17.48
N THR A 439 -19.61 10.05 18.24
CA THR A 439 -19.89 11.15 19.17
C THR A 439 -18.81 11.23 20.25
N ARG A 440 -18.46 10.09 20.88
CA ARG A 440 -17.37 10.04 21.87
C ARG A 440 -16.01 10.41 21.30
N LEU A 441 -15.70 9.95 20.09
CA LEU A 441 -14.47 10.30 19.40
C LEU A 441 -14.35 11.83 19.22
N ASN A 442 -15.44 12.48 18.81
CA ASN A 442 -15.47 13.94 18.63
C ASN A 442 -15.39 14.69 19.97
N GLU A 443 -16.06 14.22 21.03
CA GLU A 443 -15.95 14.81 22.37
C GLU A 443 -14.50 14.79 22.89
N LEU A 444 -13.78 13.68 22.67
CA LEU A 444 -12.38 13.53 23.08
C LEU A 444 -11.41 14.32 22.20
N ARG A 445 -11.71 14.50 20.90
CA ARG A 445 -10.99 15.46 20.04
C ARG A 445 -11.15 16.89 20.52
N ASP A 446 -12.35 17.30 20.87
CA ASP A 446 -12.60 18.63 21.42
C ASP A 446 -11.89 18.81 22.77
N GLU A 447 -11.82 17.75 23.58
CA GLU A 447 -11.05 17.76 24.82
C GLU A 447 -9.55 17.91 24.56
N LEU A 448 -8.99 17.20 23.57
CA LEU A 448 -7.61 17.36 23.14
C LEU A 448 -7.32 18.83 22.78
N HIS A 449 -8.18 19.46 21.97
CA HIS A 449 -8.05 20.88 21.62
C HIS A 449 -8.07 21.80 22.85
N ARG A 450 -8.89 21.49 23.87
CA ARG A 450 -8.94 22.24 25.14
C ARG A 450 -7.68 22.05 25.97
N CYS A 451 -7.15 20.83 26.07
CA CYS A 451 -5.90 20.53 26.80
C CYS A 451 -4.73 21.37 26.27
N ILE A 452 -4.56 21.44 24.96
CA ILE A 452 -3.44 22.17 24.35
C ILE A 452 -3.66 23.68 24.24
N ALA A 453 -4.85 24.20 24.55
CA ALA A 453 -5.17 25.63 24.42
C ALA A 453 -4.37 26.53 25.36
N SER A 454 -3.79 25.96 26.42
CA SER A 454 -3.04 26.69 27.45
C SER A 454 -1.52 26.74 27.23
N ILE A 455 -1.00 26.11 26.18
CA ILE A 455 0.44 25.98 25.90
C ILE A 455 0.91 27.10 24.94
N GLU A 456 2.11 27.62 25.17
CA GLU A 456 2.87 28.40 24.17
C GLU A 456 3.16 27.48 22.94
N ASN A 457 3.32 28.03 21.72
CA ASN A 457 3.39 27.23 20.47
C ASN A 457 2.07 26.50 20.05
N ARG A 458 0.93 27.13 20.37
CA ARG A 458 -0.41 26.67 19.94
C ARG A 458 -0.54 26.39 18.43
N PRO A 459 0.01 27.20 17.48
CA PRO A 459 -0.21 26.97 16.06
C PRO A 459 0.27 25.59 15.59
N GLU A 460 1.47 25.16 16.00
CA GLU A 460 2.06 23.87 15.65
C GLU A 460 1.26 22.70 16.22
N LEU A 461 0.85 22.81 17.49
CA LEU A 461 0.02 21.80 18.16
C LEU A 461 -1.38 21.69 17.54
N GLN A 462 -1.96 22.82 17.12
CA GLN A 462 -3.24 22.82 16.41
C GLN A 462 -3.08 22.23 15.01
N GLU A 463 -1.95 22.48 14.32
CA GLU A 463 -1.65 21.83 13.04
C GLU A 463 -1.53 20.31 13.20
N MET A 464 -0.88 19.79 14.25
CA MET A 464 -0.80 18.34 14.51
C MET A 464 -2.17 17.65 14.57
N ILE A 465 -3.20 18.35 15.07
CA ILE A 465 -4.57 17.81 15.17
C ILE A 465 -5.37 18.05 13.89
N SER A 466 -5.31 19.27 13.36
CA SER A 466 -6.25 19.79 12.35
C SER A 466 -5.75 19.58 10.92
N HIS A 467 -4.43 19.46 10.76
CA HIS A 467 -3.77 19.36 9.47
C HIS A 467 -2.83 18.15 9.50
N PRO A 468 -3.27 16.98 9.02
CA PRO A 468 -2.44 15.78 9.08
C PRO A 468 -1.11 15.87 8.32
N PHE A 469 -1.00 16.80 7.36
CA PHE A 469 0.23 17.15 6.61
C PHE A 469 1.04 18.27 7.28
N GLY A 470 0.52 18.79 8.39
CA GLY A 470 0.87 20.02 9.07
C GLY A 470 2.25 19.98 9.72
N TYR A 471 2.19 19.75 11.01
CA TYR A 471 3.37 19.65 11.84
C TYR A 471 3.54 18.20 12.27
N LEU A 472 4.77 17.69 12.13
CA LEU A 472 5.13 16.32 12.41
C LEU A 472 6.12 16.32 13.58
N LEU A 473 5.96 15.36 14.50
CA LEU A 473 7.00 15.09 15.48
C LEU A 473 8.21 14.50 14.73
N GLU A 474 9.16 15.37 14.40
CA GLU A 474 10.45 15.00 13.84
C GLU A 474 11.50 15.17 14.94
N PRO A 475 12.27 14.12 15.26
CA PRO A 475 13.36 14.21 16.23
C PRO A 475 14.41 15.25 15.78
N ARG A 476 15.00 15.95 16.77
CA ARG A 476 15.92 17.08 16.58
C ARG A 476 17.37 16.66 16.47
#